data_AF-A0A2A5GZ02-F1
#
_entry.id   AF-A0A2A5GZ02-F1
#
_cell.length_a   1.000
_cell.length_b   1.000
_cell.length_c   1.000
_cell.angle_alpha   90.00
_cell.angle_beta   90.00
_cell.angle_gamma   90.00
#
_symmetry.space_group_name_H-M   'P 1'
#
loop_
_entity.id
_entity.type
_entity.pdbx_description
1 polymer ?
#
loop_
_entity_poly.entity_id
_entity_poly.type
_entity_poly.pdbx_seq_one_letter_code
_entity_poly.pdbx_strand_id
1 'polypeptide(L)' 'KTYYDKARKENIAPMPLDEKQAQALLLASIKADNGDYIGRHKPSGKLYRFKKTHVDKEVYHGFQVDESEISTKLLKLI' A
#
# COMPACT_ATOMS: atom_id res chain seq x y z
N LYS A 1 7.50 13.69 0.05
CA LYS A 1 8.44 13.77 -1.10
C LYS A 1 8.23 12.49 -1.91
N THR A 2 7.69 12.58 -3.11
CA THR A 2 7.50 11.45 -4.03
C THR A 2 8.79 11.21 -4.82
N TYR A 3 9.07 9.97 -5.20
CA TYR A 3 10.17 9.63 -6.11
C TYR A 3 9.66 8.71 -7.22
N TYR A 4 10.27 8.81 -8.39
CA TYR A 4 9.91 7.95 -9.53
C TYR A 4 10.58 6.59 -9.38
N ASP A 5 9.79 5.53 -9.24
CA ASP A 5 10.28 4.16 -9.25
C ASP A 5 10.42 3.70 -10.71
N LYS A 6 11.66 3.60 -11.19
CA LYS A 6 11.97 3.19 -12.57
C LYS A 6 11.54 1.76 -12.89
N ALA A 7 11.51 0.86 -11.90
CA ALA A 7 11.10 -0.51 -12.10
C ALA A 7 9.57 -0.61 -12.26
N ARG A 8 8.84 0.27 -11.56
CA ARG A 8 7.37 0.30 -11.57
C ARG A 8 6.77 1.34 -12.53
N LYS A 9 7.61 2.22 -13.08
CA LYS A 9 7.24 3.36 -13.94
C LYS A 9 6.20 4.30 -13.32
N GLU A 10 6.19 4.43 -11.99
CA GLU A 10 5.19 5.19 -11.24
C GLU A 10 5.84 6.12 -10.18
N ASN A 11 5.12 7.16 -9.77
CA ASN A 11 5.56 8.05 -8.69
C ASN A 11 5.11 7.48 -7.35
N ILE A 12 6.05 7.24 -6.45
CA ILE A 12 5.82 6.57 -5.19
C ILE A 12 6.20 7.49 -4.04
N ALA A 13 5.31 7.61 -3.05
CA ALA A 13 5.65 8.20 -1.76
C ALA A 13 6.13 7.10 -0.81
N PRO A 14 7.35 7.22 -0.24
CA PRO A 14 7.86 6.25 0.71
C PRO A 14 6.94 6.22 1.92
N MET A 15 6.72 5.01 2.43
CA MET A 15 5.94 4.78 3.64
C MET A 15 6.76 5.21 4.86
N PRO A 16 6.35 6.26 5.61
CA PRO A 16 7.12 6.74 6.75
C PRO A 16 6.80 5.96 8.04
N LEU A 17 6.33 4.71 7.90
CA LEU A 17 6.02 3.84 9.03
C LEU A 17 7.22 2.96 9.34
N ASP A 18 7.40 2.62 10.61
CA ASP A 18 8.37 1.61 10.98
C ASP A 18 7.94 0.21 10.51
N GLU A 19 8.85 -0.76 10.55
CA GLU A 19 8.61 -2.11 10.07
C GLU A 19 7.42 -2.77 10.77
N LYS A 20 7.29 -2.58 12.09
CA LYS A 20 6.21 -3.17 12.90
C LYS A 20 4.85 -2.59 12.52
N GLN A 21 4.78 -1.28 12.34
CA GLN A 21 3.59 -0.57 11.88
C GLN A 21 3.22 -0.97 10.45
N ALA A 22 4.21 -1.06 9.55
CA ALA A 22 4.01 -1.47 8.17
C ALA A 22 3.49 -2.90 8.08
N GLN A 23 4.06 -3.82 8.87
CA GLN A 23 3.63 -5.21 8.90
C GLN A 23 2.24 -5.37 9.52
N ALA A 24 1.94 -4.67 10.61
CA ALA A 24 0.60 -4.64 11.19
C ALA A 24 -0.44 -4.09 10.19
N LEU A 25 -0.08 -3.06 9.43
CA LEU A 25 -0.95 -2.49 8.41
C LEU A 25 -1.16 -3.44 7.22
N LEU A 26 -0.10 -4.12 6.77
CA LEU A 26 -0.20 -5.16 5.74
C LEU A 26 -1.14 -6.30 6.19
N LEU A 27 -1.02 -6.76 7.43
CA LEU A 27 -1.89 -7.82 7.96
C LEU A 27 -3.36 -7.37 8.06
N ALA A 28 -3.62 -6.09 8.31
CA ALA A 28 -4.97 -5.52 8.39
C ALA A 28 -5.52 -5.05 7.03
N SER A 29 -4.73 -5.16 5.96
CA SER A 29 -5.10 -4.66 4.64
C SER A 29 -6.08 -5.58 3.91
N ILE A 30 -6.83 -5.02 2.97
CA ILE A 30 -7.79 -5.75 2.14
C ILE A 30 -7.18 -5.99 0.77
N LYS A 31 -7.32 -7.21 0.27
CA LYS A 31 -6.89 -7.57 -1.07
C LYS A 31 -7.83 -6.94 -2.12
N ALA A 32 -7.25 -6.15 -3.01
CA ALA A 32 -7.91 -5.57 -4.16
C ALA A 32 -7.98 -6.55 -5.33
N ASP A 33 -8.84 -6.25 -6.31
CA ASP A 33 -9.09 -7.12 -7.47
C ASP A 33 -7.83 -7.37 -8.32
N ASN A 34 -6.90 -6.42 -8.33
CA ASN A 34 -5.61 -6.54 -9.03
C ASN A 34 -4.55 -7.35 -8.25
N GLY A 35 -4.91 -7.89 -7.08
CA GLY A 35 -4.02 -8.67 -6.22
C GLY A 35 -3.15 -7.84 -5.27
N ASP A 36 -3.20 -6.51 -5.35
CA ASP A 36 -2.56 -5.65 -4.37
C ASP A 36 -3.34 -5.63 -3.06
N TYR A 37 -2.70 -5.17 -1.99
CA TYR A 37 -3.26 -5.07 -0.66
C TYR A 37 -3.36 -3.60 -0.26
N ILE A 38 -4.53 -3.13 0.18
CA ILE A 38 -4.74 -1.72 0.53
C ILE A 38 -5.11 -1.62 2.01
N GLY A 39 -4.42 -0.76 2.74
CA GLY A 39 -4.66 -0.52 4.16
C GLY A 39 -4.71 0.96 4.51
N ARG A 40 -5.57 1.31 5.47
CA ARG A 40 -5.64 2.66 6.04
C ARG A 40 -4.93 2.71 7.39
N HIS A 41 -3.90 3.54 7.49
CA HIS A 41 -3.21 3.75 8.76
C HIS A 41 -4.01 4.72 9.62
N LYS A 42 -4.85 4.17 10.51
CA LYS A 42 -5.79 4.91 11.37
C LYS A 42 -5.18 6.15 12.07
N PRO A 43 -3.98 6.09 12.69
CA PRO A 43 -3.40 7.26 13.36
C PRO A 43 -3.13 8.45 12.44
N SER A 44 -2.73 8.18 11.19
CA SER A 44 -2.38 9.23 10.22
C SER A 44 -3.49 9.54 9.21
N GLY A 45 -4.54 8.71 9.15
CA GLY A 45 -5.58 8.77 8.12
C GLY A 45 -5.14 8.35 6.71
N LYS A 46 -3.83 8.17 6.47
CA LYS A 46 -3.24 7.88 5.16
C LYS A 46 -3.50 6.46 4.67
N LEU A 47 -3.55 6.33 3.35
CA LEU A 47 -3.73 5.06 2.65
C LEU A 47 -2.41 4.55 2.11
N TYR A 48 -2.26 3.23 2.15
CA TYR A 48 -1.08 2.53 1.68
C TYR A 48 -1.48 1.34 0.81
N ARG A 49 -0.75 1.18 -0.29
CA ARG A 49 -0.82 0.02 -1.18
C ARG A 49 0.41 -0.84 -0.95
N PHE A 50 0.20 -2.13 -0.81
CA PHE A 50 1.24 -3.14 -0.71
C PHE A 50 1.16 -4.07 -1.92
N LYS A 51 2.26 -4.15 -2.65
CA LYS A 51 2.36 -4.98 -3.84
C LYS A 51 3.32 -6.14 -3.58
N LYS A 52 2.91 -7.36 -3.92
CA LYS A 52 3.80 -8.52 -3.85
C LYS A 52 4.88 -8.38 -4.92
N THR A 53 6.15 -8.48 -4.51
CA THR A 53 7.29 -8.21 -5.40
C THR A 53 8.12 -9.44 -5.76
N HIS A 54 7.93 -10.53 -5.03
CA HIS A 54 8.59 -11.81 -5.28
C HIS A 54 7.50 -12.86 -5.41
N VAL A 55 7.47 -13.62 -6.50
CA VAL A 55 6.40 -14.61 -6.73
C VAL A 55 6.44 -15.71 -5.67
N ASP A 56 7.66 -16.16 -5.35
CA ASP A 56 7.93 -17.32 -4.50
C ASP A 56 8.08 -16.99 -3.00
N LYS A 57 7.98 -15.71 -2.63
CA LYS A 57 8.14 -15.26 -1.24
C LYS A 57 7.03 -14.29 -0.85
N GLU A 58 6.67 -14.25 0.42
CA GLU A 58 5.72 -13.28 0.98
C GLU A 58 6.37 -11.91 1.20
N VAL A 59 7.01 -11.37 0.16
CA VAL A 59 7.69 -10.08 0.20
C VAL A 59 6.83 -9.03 -0.48
N TYR A 60 6.35 -8.09 0.32
CA TYR A 60 5.48 -6.99 -0.09
C TYR A 60 6.21 -5.66 0.04
N HIS A 61 6.03 -4.79 -0.96
CA HIS A 61 6.50 -3.41 -0.90
C HIS A 61 5.31 -2.48 -0.71
N GLY A 62 5.34 -1.72 0.39
CA GLY A 62 4.32 -0.73 0.74
C GLY A 62 4.66 0.66 0.24
N PHE A 63 3.64 1.39 -0.20
CA PHE A 63 3.77 2.79 -0.59
C PHE A 63 2.50 3.58 -0.29
N GLN A 64 2.66 4.87 0.01
CA GLN A 64 1.52 5.75 0.25
C GLN A 64 0.84 6.07 -1.09
N VAL A 65 -0.48 6.02 -1.11
CA VAL A 65 -1.34 6.34 -2.26
C VAL A 65 -2.44 7.30 -1.83
N ASP A 66 -3.00 8.01 -2.80
CA ASP A 66 -4.15 8.90 -2.59
C ASP A 66 -5.48 8.16 -2.80
N GLU A 67 -6.57 8.70 -2.24
CA GLU A 67 -7.91 8.11 -2.38
C GLU A 67 -8.34 7.98 -3.85
N SER A 68 -7.93 8.91 -4.71
CA SER A 68 -8.23 8.88 -6.15
C SER A 68 -7.60 7.69 -6.89
N GLU A 69 -6.61 7.03 -6.29
CA GLU A 69 -5.93 5.87 -6.87
C GLU A 69 -6.58 4.54 -6.45
N ILE A 70 -7.57 4.59 -5.56
CA ILE A 70 -8.24 3.42 -4.99
C ILE A 70 -9.71 3.43 -5.44
N SER A 71 -10.24 2.26 -5.82
CA SER A 71 -11.65 2.19 -6.21
C SER A 71 -12.57 2.56 -5.06
N THR A 72 -13.65 3.30 -5.33
CA THR A 72 -14.61 3.74 -4.32
C THR A 72 -15.24 2.58 -3.55
N LYS A 73 -15.40 1.42 -4.21
CA LYS A 73 -15.87 0.19 -3.56
C LYS A 73 -14.91 -0.26 -2.46
N LEU A 74 -13.60 -0.23 -2.74
CA LEU A 74 -12.60 -0.63 -1.77
C LEU A 74 -12.49 0.38 -0.64
N LEU A 75 -12.53 1.68 -0.93
CA LEU A 75 -12.51 2.75 0.08
C LEU A 75 -13.64 2.63 1.13
N LYS A 76 -14.79 2.04 0.78
CA LYS A 76 -15.89 1.80 1.74
C LYS A 76 -15.64 0.63 2.70
N LEU A 77 -14.65 -0.21 2.42
CA LEU A 77 -14.35 -1.43 3.17
C LEU A 77 -13.18 -1.27 4.16
N ILE A 78 -12.35 -0.23 3.99
CA ILE A 78 -11.10 0.05 4.75
C ILE A 78 -11.29 1.21 5.72
#